data_AF-A0A182ERV4-F1
#
_entry.id   AF-A0A182ERV4-F1
#
_cell.length_a   1.000
_cell.length_b   1.000
_cell.length_c   1.000
_cell.angle_alpha   90.00
_cell.angle_beta   90.00
_cell.angle_gamma   90.00
#
_symmetry.space_group_name_H-M   'P 1'
#
loop_
_entity.id
_entity.type
_entity.pdbx_description
1 polymer ?
#
loop_
_entity_poly.entity_id
_entity_poly.type
_entity_poly.pdbx_seq_one_letter_code
_entity_poly.pdbx_strand_id
1 'polypeptide(L)'
;MRLFECKVLSKFEKKSVENLRKENLRFWEAVIEFKQTINKSTAMLNMGRNIRKQYLVEGTANEIFLPFGLRQIIDSRIEANDVDSTLFDEAIKHIEQVLKNDPYVRFLQSNEYNDLLTKLK
;
A
#
# COMPACT_ATOMS: atom_id res chain seq x y z
N MET A 1 -6.21 -13.10 -10.69
CA MET A 1 -6.04 -11.82 -9.97
C MET A 1 -6.61 -11.82 -8.55
N ARG A 2 -7.59 -12.68 -8.17
CA ARG A 2 -8.13 -12.79 -6.80
C ARG A 2 -7.31 -13.62 -5.79
N LEU A 3 -6.26 -14.32 -6.24
CA LEU A 3 -5.45 -15.19 -5.37
C LEU A 3 -4.32 -14.45 -4.63
N PHE A 4 -3.99 -13.22 -5.07
CA PHE A 4 -3.00 -12.38 -4.39
C PHE A 4 -3.57 -11.70 -3.13
N GLU A 5 -4.88 -11.45 -3.08
CA GLU A 5 -5.50 -10.68 -1.99
C GLU A 5 -5.59 -11.45 -0.66
N CYS A 6 -5.77 -12.79 -0.67
CA CYS A 6 -6.13 -13.50 0.57
C CYS A 6 -4.98 -14.27 1.24
N LYS A 7 -3.99 -14.74 0.47
CA LYS A 7 -2.86 -15.54 1.02
C LYS A 7 -1.63 -14.72 1.37
N VAL A 8 -1.47 -13.54 0.76
CA VAL A 8 -0.33 -12.65 1.03
C VAL A 8 -0.50 -11.97 2.38
N LEU A 9 -1.71 -11.47 2.69
CA LEU A 9 -2.02 -10.80 3.95
C LEU A 9 -1.81 -11.71 5.18
N SER A 10 -2.30 -12.96 5.15
CA SER A 10 -2.22 -13.85 6.32
C SER A 10 -0.81 -14.40 6.63
N LYS A 11 0.11 -14.39 5.64
CA LYS A 11 1.51 -14.81 5.84
C LYS A 11 2.46 -13.65 6.15
N PHE A 12 2.12 -12.43 5.75
CA PHE A 12 2.94 -11.24 6.03
C PHE A 12 2.90 -10.80 7.49
N GLU A 13 1.80 -11.05 8.21
CA GLU A 13 1.69 -10.70 9.62
C GLU A 13 2.71 -11.39 10.54
N LYS A 14 3.38 -12.47 10.10
CA LYS A 14 4.04 -13.39 11.05
C LYS A 14 5.56 -13.36 11.18
N LYS A 15 6.34 -12.62 10.37
CA LYS A 15 7.74 -12.31 10.72
C LYS A 15 8.39 -11.36 9.71
N SER A 16 8.86 -10.21 10.21
CA SER A 16 10.11 -9.50 9.83
C SER A 16 9.97 -8.07 9.28
N VAL A 17 10.67 -7.16 9.98
CA VAL A 17 11.03 -5.76 9.65
C VAL A 17 9.90 -4.74 9.86
N GLU A 18 9.62 -4.51 11.15
CA GLU A 18 8.30 -4.22 11.75
C GLU A 18 7.63 -2.85 11.45
N ASN A 19 8.34 -1.79 11.02
CA ASN A 19 7.72 -0.46 10.97
C ASN A 19 7.42 0.06 9.56
N LEU A 20 8.36 0.00 8.62
CA LEU A 20 8.17 0.55 7.26
C LEU A 20 7.20 -0.26 6.40
N ARG A 21 7.16 -1.59 6.59
CA ARG A 21 6.25 -2.47 5.85
C ARG A 21 4.81 -2.37 6.32
N LYS A 22 4.62 -2.13 7.62
CA LYS A 22 3.31 -2.05 8.24
C LYS A 22 2.53 -0.84 7.74
N GLU A 23 3.19 0.32 7.66
CA GLU A 23 2.53 1.53 7.17
C GLU A 23 2.25 1.47 5.66
N ASN A 24 3.12 0.84 4.88
CA ASN A 24 2.86 0.54 3.47
C ASN A 24 1.62 -0.36 3.27
N LEU A 25 1.44 -1.40 4.09
CA LEU A 25 0.26 -2.27 4.04
C LEU A 25 -1.00 -1.53 4.47
N ARG A 26 -0.94 -0.77 5.57
CA ARG A 26 -2.08 0.01 6.07
C ARG A 26 -2.53 1.10 5.10
N PHE A 27 -1.57 1.75 4.44
CA PHE A 27 -1.86 2.67 3.35
C PHE A 27 -2.58 1.95 2.19
N TRP A 28 -2.08 0.79 1.77
CA TRP A 28 -2.69 0.00 0.71
C TRP A 28 -4.14 -0.39 1.03
N GLU A 29 -4.40 -0.86 2.26
CA GLU A 29 -5.75 -1.17 2.77
C GLU A 29 -6.65 0.07 2.75
N ALA A 30 -6.17 1.21 3.25
CA ALA A 30 -6.94 2.45 3.25
C ALA A 30 -7.31 2.91 1.82
N VAL A 31 -6.43 2.70 0.83
CA VAL A 31 -6.73 3.01 -0.57
C VAL A 31 -7.77 2.06 -1.17
N ILE A 32 -7.81 0.80 -0.74
CA ILE A 32 -8.87 -0.14 -1.18
C ILE A 32 -10.23 0.33 -0.66
N GLU A 33 -10.32 0.69 0.61
CA GLU A 33 -11.55 1.24 1.19
C GLU A 33 -11.95 2.55 0.48
N PHE A 34 -10.98 3.43 0.18
CA PHE A 34 -11.21 4.64 -0.61
C PHE A 34 -11.81 4.31 -1.99
N LYS A 35 -11.32 3.28 -2.68
CA LYS A 35 -11.85 2.86 -3.98
C LYS A 35 -13.25 2.23 -3.90
N GLN A 36 -13.69 1.78 -2.73
CA GLN A 36 -15.05 1.29 -2.51
C GLN A 36 -16.07 2.42 -2.28
N THR A 37 -15.60 3.64 -1.98
CA THR A 37 -16.49 4.80 -1.84
C THR A 37 -17.10 5.22 -3.19
N ILE A 38 -18.25 5.89 -3.13
CA ILE A 38 -18.90 6.43 -4.33
C ILE A 38 -17.96 7.44 -4.99
N ASN A 39 -17.64 7.20 -6.27
CA ASN A 39 -16.68 8.01 -7.02
C ASN A 39 -17.10 9.49 -7.06
N LYS A 40 -16.14 10.40 -6.86
CA LYS A 40 -16.34 11.87 -6.83
C LYS A 40 -17.34 12.36 -5.77
N SER A 41 -17.62 11.56 -4.74
CA SER A 41 -18.47 11.98 -3.62
C SER A 41 -17.70 12.83 -2.61
N THR A 42 -18.42 13.63 -1.82
CA THR A 42 -17.86 14.35 -0.68
C THR A 42 -17.21 13.41 0.34
N ALA A 43 -17.77 12.20 0.51
CA ALA A 43 -17.21 11.18 1.37
C ALA A 43 -15.83 10.71 0.87
N MET A 44 -15.69 10.48 -0.44
CA MET A 44 -14.42 10.12 -1.08
C MET A 44 -13.37 11.22 -0.91
N LEU A 45 -13.75 12.49 -1.15
CA LEU A 45 -12.86 13.64 -0.95
C LEU A 45 -12.34 13.70 0.50
N ASN A 46 -13.23 13.55 1.48
CA ASN A 46 -12.86 13.55 2.90
C ASN A 46 -11.96 12.36 3.25
N MET A 47 -12.23 11.18 2.69
CA MET A 47 -11.39 10.00 2.88
C MET A 47 -10.00 10.19 2.25
N GLY A 48 -9.91 10.76 1.05
CA GLY A 48 -8.65 11.10 0.40
C GLY A 48 -7.80 12.08 1.23
N ARG A 49 -8.43 13.10 1.82
CA ARG A 49 -7.77 14.03 2.76
C ARG A 49 -7.24 13.33 4.00
N ASN A 50 -8.02 12.41 4.57
CA ASN A 50 -7.60 11.65 5.75
C ASN A 50 -6.41 10.74 5.45
N ILE A 51 -6.46 10.00 4.34
CA ILE A 51 -5.34 9.15 3.87
C ILE A 51 -4.09 10.00 3.65
N ARG A 52 -4.22 11.13 2.94
CA ARG A 52 -3.10 12.07 2.72
C ARG A 52 -2.52 12.56 4.05
N LYS A 53 -3.36 12.99 4.98
CA LYS A 53 -2.92 13.50 6.29
C LYS A 53 -2.22 12.42 7.12
N GLN A 54 -2.68 11.18 7.06
CA GLN A 54 -2.16 10.10 7.88
C GLN A 54 -0.83 9.57 7.36
N TYR A 55 -0.73 9.35 6.04
CA TYR A 55 0.39 8.60 5.46
C TYR A 55 1.35 9.45 4.62
N LEU A 56 0.93 10.61 4.10
CA LEU A 56 1.73 11.37 3.14
C LEU A 56 2.32 12.65 3.71
N VAL A 57 1.94 13.08 4.91
CA VAL A 57 2.49 14.28 5.54
C VAL A 57 3.82 13.94 6.21
N GLU A 58 4.84 14.76 5.94
CA GLU A 58 6.17 14.60 6.52
C GLU A 58 6.12 14.69 8.04
N GLY A 59 6.78 13.74 8.71
CA GLY A 59 6.86 13.67 10.16
C GLY A 59 5.62 13.08 10.84
N THR A 60 4.67 12.50 10.11
CA THR A 60 3.61 11.71 10.75
C THR A 60 4.14 10.36 11.22
N ALA A 61 3.51 9.80 12.26
CA ALA A 61 3.90 8.49 12.80
C ALA A 61 3.78 7.34 11.79
N ASN A 62 2.98 7.54 10.73
CA ASN A 62 2.62 6.55 9.73
C ASN A 62 3.11 6.94 8.32
N GLU A 63 4.11 7.81 8.23
CA GLU A 63 4.62 8.31 6.95
C GLU A 63 5.10 7.17 6.04
N ILE A 64 4.63 7.18 4.79
CA ILE A 64 5.14 6.31 3.72
C ILE A 64 6.03 7.10 2.77
N PHE A 65 7.05 6.44 2.25
CA PHE A 65 7.96 7.06 1.28
C PHE A 65 7.46 6.83 -0.14
N LEU A 66 7.31 7.91 -0.89
CA LEU A 66 6.89 7.89 -2.30
C LEU A 66 8.00 8.41 -3.22
N PRO A 67 7.96 8.09 -4.52
CA PRO A 67 8.83 8.69 -5.52
C PRO A 67 8.70 10.22 -5.53
N PHE A 68 9.79 10.89 -5.90
CA PHE A 68 9.84 12.34 -5.99
C PHE A 68 8.70 12.90 -6.86
N GLY A 69 8.05 13.97 -6.41
CA GLY A 69 6.97 14.64 -7.14
C GLY A 69 5.59 14.01 -6.95
N LEU A 70 5.50 12.74 -6.54
CA LEU A 70 4.20 12.05 -6.47
C LEU A 70 3.29 12.60 -5.38
N ARG A 71 3.86 12.93 -4.21
CA ARG A 71 3.12 13.57 -3.12
C ARG A 71 2.53 14.92 -3.56
N GLN A 72 3.31 15.72 -4.27
CA GLN A 72 2.87 17.02 -4.78
C GLN A 72 1.70 16.90 -5.75
N ILE A 73 1.71 15.86 -6.61
CA ILE A 73 0.59 15.57 -7.51
C ILE A 73 -0.67 15.25 -6.71
N ILE A 74 -0.59 14.36 -5.71
CA ILE A 74 -1.73 14.00 -4.86
C ILE A 74 -2.27 15.23 -4.10
N ASP A 75 -1.37 16.03 -3.53
CA ASP A 75 -1.73 17.24 -2.78
C ASP A 75 -2.46 18.25 -3.68
N SER A 76 -1.94 18.50 -4.89
CA SER A 76 -2.57 19.42 -5.85
C SER A 76 -3.99 19.01 -6.24
N ARG A 77 -4.23 17.70 -6.43
CA ARG A 77 -5.56 17.16 -6.76
C ARG A 77 -6.53 17.30 -5.60
N ILE A 78 -6.08 17.03 -4.37
CA ILE A 78 -6.89 17.18 -3.15
C ILE A 78 -7.27 18.66 -2.91
N GLU A 79 -6.33 19.58 -3.11
CA GLU A 79 -6.54 21.03 -2.97
C GLU A 79 -7.53 21.56 -4.01
N ALA A 80 -7.45 21.06 -5.24
CA ALA A 80 -8.40 21.38 -6.32
C ALA A 80 -9.78 20.71 -6.15
N ASN A 81 -9.99 19.90 -5.12
CA ASN A 81 -11.15 19.01 -4.96
C ASN A 81 -11.37 18.05 -6.16
N ASP A 82 -10.32 17.77 -6.94
CA ASP A 82 -10.32 16.82 -8.06
C ASP A 82 -9.96 15.41 -7.57
N VAL A 83 -10.87 14.82 -6.79
CA VAL A 83 -10.69 13.50 -6.19
C VAL A 83 -11.60 12.47 -6.86
N ASP A 84 -10.99 11.45 -7.42
CA ASP A 84 -11.64 10.26 -7.96
C ASP A 84 -10.87 8.99 -7.57
N SER A 85 -11.36 7.82 -8.01
CA SER A 85 -10.78 6.52 -7.68
C SER A 85 -9.33 6.32 -8.11
N THR A 86 -8.79 7.19 -8.98
CA THR A 86 -7.43 7.11 -9.50
C THR A 86 -6.41 7.90 -8.69
N LEU A 87 -6.86 8.69 -7.69
CA LEU A 87 -6.01 9.61 -6.92
C LEU A 87 -4.71 8.97 -6.42
N PHE A 88 -4.76 7.71 -5.98
CA PHE A 88 -3.64 7.00 -5.37
C PHE A 88 -3.03 5.89 -6.26
N ASP A 89 -3.37 5.80 -7.55
CA ASP A 89 -2.96 4.68 -8.41
C ASP A 89 -1.44 4.53 -8.52
N GLU A 90 -0.73 5.64 -8.79
CA GLU A 90 0.75 5.62 -8.86
C GLU A 90 1.39 5.32 -7.50
N ALA A 91 0.78 5.78 -6.40
CA ALA A 91 1.25 5.47 -5.06
C ALA A 91 1.10 3.98 -4.77
N ILE A 92 -0.02 3.37 -5.15
CA ILE A 92 -0.24 1.92 -5.00
C ILE A 92 0.73 1.12 -5.84
N LYS A 93 0.98 1.51 -7.10
CA LYS A 93 1.99 0.83 -7.94
C LYS A 93 3.36 0.84 -7.26
N HIS A 94 3.76 1.96 -6.67
CA HIS A 94 5.00 2.05 -5.93
C HIS A 94 5.01 1.13 -4.70
N ILE A 95 3.98 1.20 -3.87
CA ILE A 95 3.87 0.37 -2.66
C ILE A 95 3.88 -1.12 -3.00
N GLU A 96 3.21 -1.53 -4.07
CA GLU A 96 3.27 -2.91 -4.55
C GLU A 96 4.70 -3.33 -4.93
N GLN A 97 5.46 -2.46 -5.59
CA GLN A 97 6.86 -2.76 -5.92
C GLN A 97 7.72 -2.89 -4.67
N VAL A 98 7.54 -2.00 -3.69
CA VAL A 98 8.25 -2.05 -2.41
C VAL A 98 7.95 -3.37 -1.69
N LEU A 99 6.67 -3.76 -1.62
CA LEU A 99 6.26 -4.99 -0.97
C LEU A 99 6.72 -6.25 -1.73
N LYS A 100 6.73 -6.24 -3.07
CA LYS A 100 7.23 -7.35 -3.90
C LYS A 100 8.74 -7.54 -3.80
N ASN A 101 9.49 -6.44 -3.68
CA ASN A 101 10.95 -6.47 -3.59
C ASN A 101 11.47 -6.80 -2.19
N ASP A 102 10.57 -6.91 -1.21
CA ASP A 102 10.92 -7.30 0.14
C ASP A 102 11.67 -8.66 0.16
N PRO A 103 12.85 -8.75 0.80
CA PRO A 103 13.66 -9.96 0.80
C PRO A 103 12.93 -11.20 1.32
N TYR A 104 12.04 -11.04 2.30
CA TYR A 104 11.27 -12.16 2.84
C TYR A 104 10.23 -12.65 1.84
N VAL A 105 9.58 -11.75 1.11
CA VAL A 105 8.64 -12.11 0.03
C VAL A 105 9.36 -12.82 -1.11
N ARG A 106 10.51 -12.31 -1.52
CA ARG A 106 11.34 -12.95 -2.55
C ARG A 106 11.81 -14.32 -2.10
N PHE A 107 12.20 -14.48 -0.83
CA PHE A 107 12.56 -15.77 -0.27
C PHE A 107 11.37 -16.75 -0.29
N LEU A 108 10.17 -16.34 0.11
CA LEU A 108 8.98 -17.19 0.05
C LEU A 108 8.60 -17.61 -1.38
N GLN A 109 8.97 -16.81 -2.39
CA GLN A 109 8.76 -17.10 -3.81
C GLN A 109 9.93 -17.85 -4.46
N SER A 110 11.05 -18.00 -3.74
CA SER A 110 12.27 -18.61 -4.26
C SER A 110 12.16 -20.13 -4.37
N ASN A 111 12.99 -20.70 -5.25
CA ASN A 111 13.14 -22.15 -5.36
C ASN A 111 13.69 -22.75 -4.06
N GLU A 112 14.57 -22.04 -3.34
CA GLU A 112 15.10 -22.54 -2.06
C GLU A 112 14.00 -22.82 -1.03
N TYR A 113 12.98 -21.96 -0.95
CA TYR A 113 11.84 -22.19 -0.04
C TYR A 113 10.97 -23.37 -0.49
N ASN A 114 10.73 -23.53 -1.79
CA ASN A 114 9.97 -24.67 -2.32
C ASN A 114 10.71 -26.01 -2.09
N ASP A 115 12.03 -26.01 -2.22
CA ASP A 115 12.87 -27.18 -1.94
C ASP A 115 12.87 -27.51 -0.45
N LEU A 116 12.93 -26.50 0.42
CA LEU A 116 12.81 -26.68 1.86
C LEU A 116 11.45 -27.28 2.25
N LEU A 117 10.35 -26.78 1.69
CA LEU A 117 9.01 -27.35 1.90
C LEU A 117 8.91 -28.80 1.45
N THR A 118 9.60 -29.17 0.36
CA THR A 118 9.61 -30.53 -0.16
C THR A 118 10.41 -31.47 0.74
N LYS A 119 11.51 -31.00 1.34
CA LYS A 119 12.34 -31.78 2.28
C LYS A 119 11.75 -31.93 3.68
N LEU A 120 10.78 -31.09 4.03
CA LEU A 120 10.06 -31.13 5.32
C LEU A 120 8.79 -32.00 5.28
N LYS A 121 8.49 -32.61 4.13
CA LYS A 121 7.48 -33.68 4.00
C LYS A 121 8.13 -35.04 4.18
#